data_AF-A0A518SAZ4-F1
#
_entry.id   AF-A0A518SAZ4-F1
#
_cell.length_a   1.000
_cell.length_b   1.000
_cell.length_c   1.000
_cell.angle_alpha   90.00
_cell.angle_beta   90.00
_cell.angle_gamma   90.00
#
_symmetry.space_group_name_H-M   'P 1'
#
loop_
_entity.id
_entity.type
_entity.pdbx_description
1 polymer ?
#
loop_
_entity_poly.entity_id
_entity_poly.type
_entity_poly.pdbx_seq_one_letter_code
_entity_poly.pdbx_strand_id
1 'polypeptide(L)'
;MNSNRSSRAVVAVLGLVLLVAAVAPAAAAVPSIDGSAPDTAEVGSTVDRTYTLTDLFTEYNEWTLTAETDLSEVTWTVTTYDNTGQQIAQETYTGQSFQHALVASDGAVRATVRLQATVPEVSESLWSYDPPQQYTVAEFAQTQQGGSSTTISEYLTRPYTQQSSQARTQIDQAKAAIQDAENSDVSVSDAKATLQNAVSAYNNANFQLAVDLANEAEQQAEDALSAAQQSQQTTRLLLYGGVALVVVLLAAGGYLLYRRNQGSQDKLA
;
A
#
# COMPACT_ATOMS: atom_id res chain seq x y z
N MET A 1 48.87 20.42 -35.87
CA MET A 1 47.65 21.08 -36.40
C MET A 1 46.50 20.11 -36.24
N ASN A 2 45.50 20.55 -35.49
CA ASN A 2 44.34 19.79 -35.05
C ASN A 2 43.27 19.79 -36.15
N SER A 3 42.73 18.62 -36.53
CA SER A 3 41.51 18.46 -37.33
C SER A 3 40.99 17.03 -37.15
N ASN A 4 39.91 16.81 -36.40
CA ASN A 4 38.49 16.78 -36.80
C ASN A 4 38.06 15.52 -37.59
N ARG A 5 37.22 14.67 -36.97
CA ARG A 5 35.89 14.17 -37.42
C ARG A 5 35.55 12.72 -37.06
N SER A 6 34.37 12.57 -36.44
CA SER A 6 33.32 11.53 -36.61
C SER A 6 33.66 10.03 -36.61
N SER A 7 32.94 9.23 -35.83
CA SER A 7 31.78 8.47 -36.33
C SER A 7 31.17 7.56 -35.26
N ARG A 8 29.88 7.30 -35.39
CA ARG A 8 29.01 6.48 -34.52
C ARG A 8 29.31 5.00 -34.74
N ALA A 9 29.34 4.20 -33.69
CA ALA A 9 29.18 2.75 -33.78
C ALA A 9 28.37 2.26 -32.57
N VAL A 10 27.09 2.01 -32.83
CA VAL A 10 26.18 1.26 -31.98
C VAL A 10 26.63 -0.21 -32.02
N VAL A 11 26.88 -0.81 -30.87
CA VAL A 11 27.07 -2.26 -30.75
C VAL A 11 26.01 -2.79 -29.80
N ALA A 12 25.06 -3.52 -30.37
CA ALA A 12 24.01 -4.24 -29.68
C ALA A 12 24.61 -5.46 -28.97
N VAL A 13 24.46 -5.53 -27.65
CA VAL A 13 24.76 -6.73 -26.85
C VAL A 13 23.47 -7.52 -26.71
N LEU A 14 23.42 -8.68 -27.35
CA LEU A 14 22.37 -9.68 -27.20
C LEU A 14 22.33 -10.20 -25.75
N GLY A 15 21.20 -9.97 -25.08
CA GLY A 15 20.90 -10.54 -23.78
C GLY A 15 20.46 -12.00 -23.89
N LEU A 16 21.29 -12.91 -23.39
CA LEU A 16 20.96 -14.31 -23.16
C LEU A 16 20.06 -14.38 -21.91
N VAL A 17 18.76 -14.57 -22.09
CA VAL A 17 17.81 -14.81 -20.98
C VAL A 17 17.97 -16.28 -20.53
N LEU A 18 18.60 -16.48 -19.37
CA LEU A 18 18.61 -17.76 -18.66
C LEU A 18 17.24 -17.96 -17.99
N LEU A 19 16.40 -18.82 -18.58
CA LEU A 19 15.21 -19.37 -17.93
C LEU A 19 15.67 -20.34 -16.84
N VAL A 20 15.74 -19.86 -15.59
CA VAL A 20 15.85 -20.73 -14.41
C VAL A 20 14.46 -21.29 -14.14
N ALA A 21 14.24 -22.57 -14.42
CA ALA A 21 13.06 -23.26 -13.97
C ALA A 21 13.10 -23.37 -12.44
N ALA A 22 12.18 -22.69 -11.75
CA ALA A 22 12.02 -22.80 -10.31
C ALA A 22 11.54 -24.22 -9.98
N VAL A 23 12.45 -25.07 -9.51
CA VAL A 23 12.08 -26.34 -8.87
C VAL A 23 11.62 -25.96 -7.47
N ALA A 24 10.31 -25.99 -7.22
CA ALA A 24 9.80 -25.80 -5.87
C ALA A 24 10.31 -26.96 -5.00
N PRO A 25 11.08 -26.71 -3.92
CA PRO A 25 11.45 -27.77 -3.00
C PRO A 25 10.18 -28.37 -2.39
N ALA A 26 10.18 -29.68 -2.16
CA ALA A 26 9.12 -30.34 -1.40
C ALA A 26 9.03 -29.66 -0.02
N ALA A 27 7.87 -29.13 0.32
CA ALA A 27 7.66 -28.46 1.59
C ALA A 27 7.83 -29.48 2.74
N ALA A 28 8.79 -29.23 3.63
CA ALA A 28 8.90 -29.96 4.89
C ALA A 28 7.64 -29.71 5.74
N ALA A 29 7.23 -30.70 6.52
CA ALA A 29 6.05 -30.60 7.37
C ALA A 29 6.41 -29.84 8.65
N VAL A 30 6.25 -28.51 8.63
CA VAL A 30 6.42 -27.65 9.80
C VAL A 30 5.20 -27.71 10.73
N PRO A 31 5.37 -27.45 12.05
CA PRO A 31 4.25 -27.31 12.98
C PRO A 31 3.24 -26.27 12.49
N SER A 32 1.97 -26.46 12.82
CA SER A 32 0.93 -25.46 12.54
C SER A 32 0.92 -24.42 13.65
N ILE A 33 0.75 -23.13 13.31
CA ILE A 33 0.59 -22.05 14.29
C ILE A 33 -0.63 -21.21 13.98
N ASP A 34 -1.47 -20.98 14.99
CA ASP A 34 -2.64 -20.12 14.93
C ASP A 34 -2.42 -18.87 15.79
N GLY A 35 -2.73 -17.71 15.23
CA GLY A 35 -2.60 -16.42 15.89
C GLY A 35 -2.80 -15.26 14.91
N SER A 36 -2.71 -14.04 15.43
CA SER A 36 -2.79 -12.83 14.59
C SER A 36 -2.06 -11.65 15.22
N ALA A 37 -1.61 -10.74 14.37
CA ALA A 37 -1.14 -9.41 14.75
C ALA A 37 -2.10 -8.34 14.21
N PRO A 38 -2.20 -7.18 14.85
CA PRO A 38 -2.94 -6.06 14.28
C PRO A 38 -2.17 -5.49 13.08
N ASP A 39 -2.87 -5.12 12.01
CA ASP A 39 -2.24 -4.52 10.80
C ASP A 39 -1.49 -3.22 11.13
N THR A 40 -1.93 -2.52 12.18
CA THR A 40 -1.31 -1.28 12.66
C THR A 40 -1.26 -1.27 14.19
N ALA A 41 -0.23 -0.63 14.74
CA ALA A 41 -0.08 -0.49 16.19
C ALA A 41 0.47 0.90 16.55
N GLU A 42 -0.09 1.51 17.61
CA GLU A 42 0.34 2.84 18.05
C GLU A 42 1.70 2.75 18.74
N VAL A 43 2.62 3.64 18.40
CA VAL A 43 3.91 3.74 19.07
C VAL A 43 3.71 3.97 20.57
N GLY A 44 4.46 3.23 21.39
CA GLY A 44 4.35 3.24 22.85
C GLY A 44 3.16 2.44 23.41
N SER A 45 2.31 1.86 22.57
CA SER A 45 1.23 0.96 23.03
C SER A 45 1.73 -0.46 23.29
N THR A 46 1.07 -1.17 24.19
CA THR A 46 1.36 -2.57 24.49
C THR A 46 0.60 -3.51 23.55
N VAL A 47 1.34 -4.41 22.92
CA VAL A 47 0.83 -5.56 22.18
C VAL A 47 0.85 -6.79 23.10
N ASP A 48 -0.32 -7.38 23.33
CA ASP A 48 -0.50 -8.64 24.04
C ASP A 48 -1.18 -9.65 23.10
N ARG A 49 -0.47 -10.71 22.72
CA ARG A 49 -0.92 -11.72 21.76
C ARG A 49 -0.56 -13.12 22.21
N THR A 50 -1.42 -14.07 21.90
CA THR A 50 -1.17 -15.49 22.15
C THR A 50 -1.22 -16.25 20.84
N TYR A 51 -0.20 -17.05 20.60
CA TYR A 51 -0.05 -17.92 19.44
C TYR A 51 -0.12 -19.37 19.90
N THR A 52 -0.86 -20.20 19.18
CA THR A 52 -1.05 -21.62 19.52
C THR A 52 -0.39 -22.49 18.48
N LEU A 53 0.60 -23.28 18.90
CA LEU A 53 1.28 -24.26 18.07
C LEU A 53 0.66 -25.64 18.27
N THR A 54 0.33 -26.32 17.17
CA THR A 54 -0.14 -27.71 17.15
C THR A 54 0.75 -28.55 16.24
N ASP A 55 0.53 -29.86 16.26
CA ASP A 55 1.25 -30.81 15.39
C ASP A 55 2.78 -30.75 15.61
N LEU A 56 3.18 -30.49 16.86
CA LEU A 56 4.55 -30.16 17.27
C LEU A 56 5.61 -31.19 16.83
N PHE A 57 5.22 -32.46 16.70
CA PHE A 57 6.15 -33.58 16.49
C PHE A 57 5.82 -34.38 15.22
N THR A 58 5.32 -33.72 14.17
CA THR A 58 4.96 -34.38 12.91
C THR A 58 6.17 -34.95 12.17
N GLU A 59 7.28 -34.20 12.13
CA GLU A 59 8.50 -34.59 11.41
C GLU A 59 9.66 -34.93 12.35
N TYR A 60 9.77 -34.23 13.48
CA TYR A 60 10.86 -34.34 14.44
C TYR A 60 10.33 -34.63 15.84
N ASN A 61 10.99 -35.54 16.58
CA ASN A 61 10.65 -35.81 17.99
C ASN A 61 11.29 -34.81 18.97
N GLU A 62 12.26 -34.03 18.51
CA GLU A 62 12.96 -33.02 19.29
C GLU A 62 13.39 -31.87 18.36
N TRP A 63 13.13 -30.63 18.77
CA TRP A 63 13.53 -29.42 18.05
C TRP A 63 13.47 -28.19 18.96
N THR A 64 14.04 -27.08 18.49
CA THR A 64 14.04 -25.80 19.23
C THR A 64 13.08 -24.82 18.56
N LEU A 65 12.08 -24.37 19.31
CA LEU A 65 11.24 -23.23 18.95
C LEU A 65 12.05 -21.95 19.16
N THR A 66 12.25 -21.20 18.09
CA THR A 66 12.84 -19.87 18.14
C THR A 66 11.75 -18.85 17.82
N ALA A 67 11.74 -17.74 18.55
CA ALA A 67 10.90 -16.60 18.20
C ALA A 67 11.68 -15.30 18.24
N GLU A 68 11.30 -14.36 17.38
CA GLU A 68 11.91 -13.04 17.26
C GLU A 68 10.84 -11.95 17.12
N THR A 69 11.16 -10.72 17.55
CA THR A 69 10.28 -9.55 17.44
C THR A 69 11.10 -8.26 17.31
N ASP A 70 10.60 -7.30 16.55
CA ASP A 70 11.11 -5.94 16.50
C ASP A 70 10.62 -5.08 17.67
N LEU A 71 9.65 -5.56 18.45
CA LEU A 71 9.07 -4.83 19.57
C LEU A 71 10.07 -4.68 20.74
N SER A 72 9.78 -3.75 21.66
CA SER A 72 10.60 -3.48 22.85
C SER A 72 9.90 -3.95 24.13
N GLU A 73 10.62 -3.93 25.27
CA GLU A 73 10.06 -4.30 26.59
C GLU A 73 9.39 -5.69 26.59
N VAL A 74 10.05 -6.63 25.93
CA VAL A 74 9.45 -7.91 25.54
C VAL A 74 9.47 -8.93 26.66
N THR A 75 8.32 -9.55 26.89
CA THR A 75 8.13 -10.75 27.70
C THR A 75 7.42 -11.83 26.88
N TRP A 76 8.04 -13.00 26.78
CA TRP A 76 7.46 -14.20 26.18
C TRP A 76 7.10 -15.18 27.28
N THR A 77 5.94 -15.83 27.18
CA THR A 77 5.56 -16.93 28.06
C THR A 77 5.17 -18.13 27.21
N VAL A 78 5.96 -19.19 27.29
CA VAL A 78 5.68 -20.46 26.62
C VAL A 78 5.00 -21.38 27.61
N THR A 79 3.87 -21.96 27.23
CA THR A 79 3.13 -22.95 28.03
C THR A 79 2.85 -24.18 27.19
N THR A 80 3.20 -25.36 27.68
CA THR A 80 2.98 -26.63 26.98
C THR A 80 1.83 -27.41 27.61
N TYR A 81 1.12 -28.19 26.79
CA TYR A 81 -0.06 -28.93 27.21
C TYR A 81 -0.04 -30.35 26.66
N ASP A 82 -0.59 -31.29 27.44
CA ASP A 82 -0.75 -32.68 27.05
C ASP A 82 -2.00 -32.91 26.18
N ASN A 83 -2.23 -34.17 25.78
CA ASN A 83 -3.37 -34.59 24.97
C ASN A 83 -4.72 -34.50 25.69
N THR A 84 -4.74 -34.31 27.00
CA THR A 84 -5.95 -34.06 27.80
C THR A 84 -6.24 -32.56 27.96
N GLY A 85 -5.33 -31.70 27.50
CA GLY A 85 -5.40 -30.25 27.64
C GLY A 85 -4.85 -29.72 28.95
N GLN A 86 -4.21 -30.56 29.77
CA GLN A 86 -3.59 -30.14 31.03
C GLN A 86 -2.24 -29.47 30.76
N GLN A 87 -1.94 -28.43 31.52
CA GLN A 87 -0.65 -27.74 31.45
C GLN A 87 0.45 -28.64 32.02
N ILE A 88 1.53 -28.83 31.25
CA ILE A 88 2.69 -29.63 31.64
C ILE A 88 3.78 -28.72 32.20
N ALA A 89 4.12 -27.66 31.47
CA ALA A 89 5.17 -26.72 31.84
C ALA A 89 4.84 -25.29 31.40
N GLN A 90 5.47 -24.33 32.06
CA GLN A 90 5.44 -22.92 31.68
C GLN A 90 6.80 -22.29 31.95
N GLU A 91 7.31 -21.57 30.95
CA GLU A 91 8.57 -20.84 31.02
C GLU A 91 8.38 -19.41 30.50
N THR A 92 9.16 -18.49 31.07
CA THR A 92 9.13 -17.07 30.71
C THR A 92 10.50 -16.63 30.23
N TYR A 93 10.51 -15.91 29.12
CA TYR A 93 11.71 -15.32 28.53
C TYR A 93 11.55 -13.81 28.40
N THR A 94 12.68 -13.12 28.40
CA THR A 94 12.76 -11.67 28.20
C THR A 94 13.71 -11.37 27.06
N GLY A 95 13.44 -10.30 26.34
CA GLY A 95 14.25 -9.87 25.19
C GLY A 95 13.57 -10.15 23.85
N GLN A 96 14.16 -9.59 22.79
CA GLN A 96 13.59 -9.60 21.44
C GLN A 96 13.61 -10.98 20.78
N SER A 97 14.32 -11.95 21.36
CA SER A 97 14.29 -13.33 20.91
C SER A 97 14.36 -14.31 22.07
N PHE A 98 13.85 -15.52 21.85
CA PHE A 98 14.02 -16.64 22.77
C PHE A 98 14.22 -17.96 22.01
N GLN A 99 14.70 -18.96 22.74
CA GLN A 99 14.81 -20.34 22.27
C GLN A 99 14.21 -21.25 23.33
N HIS A 100 13.33 -22.17 22.93
CA HIS A 100 12.68 -23.13 23.81
C HIS A 100 12.77 -24.54 23.19
N ALA A 101 13.31 -25.50 23.94
CA ALA A 101 13.40 -26.89 23.48
C ALA A 101 12.04 -27.57 23.62
N LEU A 102 11.61 -28.27 22.57
CA LEU A 102 10.39 -29.08 22.57
C LEU A 102 10.80 -30.54 22.33
N VAL A 103 10.44 -31.42 23.27
CA VAL A 103 10.79 -32.84 23.23
C VAL A 103 9.51 -33.68 23.38
N ALA A 104 9.29 -34.61 22.46
CA ALA A 104 8.08 -35.45 22.43
C ALA A 104 7.92 -36.32 23.69
N SER A 105 9.04 -36.71 24.32
CA SER A 105 9.04 -37.50 25.56
C SER A 105 8.41 -36.76 26.75
N ASP A 106 8.31 -35.44 26.68
CA ASP A 106 7.69 -34.62 27.74
C ASP A 106 6.15 -34.70 27.69
N GLY A 107 5.58 -35.33 26.66
CA GLY A 107 4.15 -35.56 26.51
C GLY A 107 3.37 -34.35 25.99
N ALA A 108 4.06 -33.28 25.59
CA ALA A 108 3.43 -32.12 24.98
C ALA A 108 2.81 -32.49 23.62
N VAL A 109 1.63 -31.96 23.32
CA VAL A 109 1.03 -32.03 21.97
C VAL A 109 0.65 -30.65 21.42
N ARG A 110 0.62 -29.66 22.30
CA ARG A 110 0.28 -28.27 22.01
C ARG A 110 1.17 -27.34 22.84
N ALA A 111 1.58 -26.23 22.26
CA ALA A 111 2.24 -25.15 22.96
C ALA A 111 1.50 -23.83 22.70
N THR A 112 1.46 -22.94 23.69
CA THR A 112 1.01 -21.56 23.50
C THR A 112 2.14 -20.62 23.84
N VAL A 113 2.37 -19.63 22.99
CA VAL A 113 3.31 -18.55 23.25
C VAL A 113 2.54 -17.26 23.42
N ARG A 114 2.57 -16.68 24.62
CA ARG A 114 2.06 -15.34 24.88
C ARG A 114 3.20 -14.33 24.77
N LEU A 115 3.04 -13.36 23.87
CA LEU A 115 3.89 -12.19 23.71
C LEU A 115 3.24 -11.00 24.39
N GLN A 116 3.96 -10.36 25.30
CA GLN A 116 3.63 -9.03 25.80
C GLN A 116 4.82 -8.10 25.53
N ALA A 117 4.63 -7.08 24.72
CA ALA A 117 5.70 -6.17 24.30
C ALA A 117 5.14 -4.77 23.98
N THR A 118 6.02 -3.78 23.86
CA THR A 118 5.69 -2.39 23.55
C THR A 118 6.13 -2.05 22.12
N VAL A 119 5.30 -1.32 21.37
CA VAL A 119 5.68 -0.81 20.04
C VAL A 119 6.75 0.26 20.21
N PRO A 120 7.96 0.07 19.68
CA PRO A 120 9.04 1.03 19.87
C PRO A 120 8.83 2.29 19.05
N GLU A 121 9.51 3.35 19.47
CA GLU A 121 9.62 4.58 18.69
C GLU A 121 10.21 4.30 17.31
N VAL A 122 9.63 4.91 16.29
CA VAL A 122 10.10 4.79 14.91
C VAL A 122 11.12 5.87 14.65
N SER A 123 12.37 5.48 14.37
CA SER A 123 13.40 6.43 13.93
C SER A 123 12.92 7.25 12.73
N GLU A 124 13.22 8.56 12.73
CA GLU A 124 12.78 9.49 11.69
C GLU A 124 13.14 9.03 10.27
N SER A 125 14.27 8.33 10.11
CA SER A 125 14.76 7.80 8.83
C SER A 125 14.06 6.52 8.35
N LEU A 126 13.16 5.94 9.17
CA LEU A 126 12.47 4.69 8.87
C LEU A 126 11.01 4.91 8.42
N TRP A 127 10.52 6.15 8.47
CA TRP A 127 9.18 6.45 7.94
C TRP A 127 9.19 6.32 6.42
N SER A 128 8.30 5.48 5.90
CA SER A 128 8.12 5.31 4.47
C SER A 128 6.64 5.19 4.17
N TYR A 129 6.12 6.03 3.30
CA TYR A 129 4.71 6.01 2.94
C TYR A 129 4.37 4.80 2.06
N ASP A 130 5.18 4.54 1.02
CA ASP A 130 4.98 3.45 0.06
C ASP A 130 6.34 2.88 -0.43
N PRO A 131 6.70 1.61 -0.10
CA PRO A 131 5.94 0.70 0.74
C PRO A 131 5.89 1.20 2.20
N PRO A 132 4.82 0.90 2.96
CA PRO A 132 4.75 1.25 4.36
C PRO A 132 5.82 0.53 5.18
N GLN A 133 6.38 1.20 6.18
CA GLN A 133 7.24 0.53 7.16
C GLN A 133 6.48 -0.59 7.89
N GLN A 134 7.19 -1.67 8.22
CA GLN A 134 6.65 -2.84 8.90
C GLN A 134 7.59 -3.25 10.02
N TYR A 135 7.02 -3.66 11.14
CA TYR A 135 7.70 -4.28 12.28
C TYR A 135 7.19 -5.70 12.46
N THR A 136 8.11 -6.61 12.76
CA THR A 136 7.79 -7.98 13.13
C THR A 136 7.24 -8.00 14.55
N VAL A 137 5.94 -8.28 14.68
CA VAL A 137 5.31 -8.51 15.99
C VAL A 137 5.81 -9.84 16.54
N ALA A 138 5.79 -10.88 15.72
CA ALA A 138 6.38 -12.16 16.07
C ALA A 138 6.76 -12.92 14.79
N GLU A 139 7.96 -13.47 14.77
CA GLU A 139 8.34 -14.54 13.83
C GLU A 139 8.60 -15.80 14.66
N PHE A 140 8.14 -16.95 14.18
CA PHE A 140 8.40 -18.25 14.79
C PHE A 140 9.10 -19.15 13.80
N ALA A 141 10.12 -19.86 14.26
CA ALA A 141 10.83 -20.85 13.44
C ALA A 141 11.12 -22.14 14.22
N GLN A 142 11.22 -23.23 13.47
CA GLN A 142 11.67 -24.53 13.95
C GLN A 142 13.15 -24.69 13.60
N THR A 143 14.00 -24.78 14.63
CA THR A 143 15.45 -24.99 14.48
C THR A 143 15.86 -26.39 14.93
N GLN A 144 16.70 -27.06 14.13
CA GLN A 144 17.23 -28.39 14.42
C GLN A 144 18.65 -28.38 14.96
N GLN A 145 18.98 -29.45 15.69
CA GLN A 145 20.35 -29.75 16.07
C GLN A 145 21.17 -30.06 14.79
N GLY A 146 21.99 -29.10 14.36
CA GLY A 146 22.71 -29.16 13.07
C GLY A 146 22.62 -27.87 12.26
N GLY A 147 21.75 -26.93 12.66
CA GLY A 147 21.74 -25.54 12.15
C GLY A 147 20.72 -25.24 11.06
N SER A 148 19.92 -26.23 10.64
CA SER A 148 18.78 -25.97 9.74
C SER A 148 17.65 -25.30 10.53
N SER A 149 17.15 -24.18 10.00
CA SER A 149 16.00 -23.44 10.55
C SER A 149 14.94 -23.25 9.46
N THR A 150 13.68 -23.43 9.82
CA THR A 150 12.52 -23.22 8.94
C THR A 150 11.52 -22.30 9.60
N THR A 151 11.21 -21.17 8.97
CA THR A 151 10.16 -20.26 9.44
C THR A 151 8.80 -20.96 9.39
N ILE A 152 8.10 -20.91 10.52
CA ILE A 152 6.74 -21.43 10.69
C ILE A 152 5.73 -20.35 10.27
N SER A 153 5.88 -19.14 10.81
CA SER A 153 5.01 -18.01 10.50
C SER A 153 5.66 -16.69 10.90
N GLU A 154 5.28 -15.62 10.19
CA GLU A 154 5.69 -14.25 10.43
C GLU A 154 4.45 -13.37 10.54
N TYR A 155 4.40 -12.53 11.58
CA TYR A 155 3.31 -11.62 11.88
C TYR A 155 3.83 -10.18 11.90
N LEU A 156 3.30 -9.36 11.00
CA LEU A 156 3.78 -7.99 10.77
C LEU A 156 2.75 -6.97 11.25
N THR A 157 3.22 -5.78 11.63
CA THR A 157 2.39 -4.62 11.92
C THR A 157 3.04 -3.35 11.38
N ARG A 158 2.24 -2.34 11.04
CA ARG A 158 2.75 -1.00 10.74
C ARG A 158 2.67 -0.12 11.99
N PRO A 159 3.81 0.35 12.54
CA PRO A 159 3.78 1.32 13.62
C PRO A 159 3.22 2.67 13.13
N TYR A 160 2.45 3.34 13.99
CA TYR A 160 1.96 4.69 13.73
C TYR A 160 2.00 5.59 14.97
N THR A 161 2.21 6.88 14.74
CA THR A 161 1.81 7.96 15.65
C THR A 161 0.53 8.62 15.12
N GLN A 162 -0.20 9.36 15.95
CA GLN A 162 -1.40 10.09 15.53
C GLN A 162 -1.15 11.02 14.34
N GLN A 163 -0.03 11.76 14.36
CA GLN A 163 0.37 12.66 13.27
C GLN A 163 0.68 11.88 11.99
N SER A 164 1.41 10.76 12.09
CA SER A 164 1.71 9.93 10.92
C SER A 164 0.45 9.31 10.31
N SER A 165 -0.53 8.94 11.15
CA SER A 165 -1.79 8.35 10.70
C SER A 165 -2.66 9.40 9.98
N GLN A 166 -2.73 10.61 10.54
CA GLN A 166 -3.38 11.75 9.90
C GLN A 166 -2.74 12.10 8.55
N ALA A 167 -1.41 12.16 8.48
CA ALA A 167 -0.69 12.43 7.24
C ALA A 167 -0.95 11.37 6.17
N ARG A 168 -0.94 10.07 6.52
CA ARG A 168 -1.30 9.00 5.58
C ARG A 168 -2.72 9.18 5.04
N THR A 169 -3.68 9.43 5.93
CA THR A 169 -5.08 9.63 5.56
C THR A 169 -5.24 10.78 4.56
N GLN A 170 -4.57 11.91 4.81
CA GLN A 170 -4.65 13.07 3.91
C GLN A 170 -3.96 12.80 2.56
N ILE A 171 -2.83 12.11 2.55
CA ILE A 171 -2.16 11.71 1.29
C ILE A 171 -3.05 10.73 0.50
N ASP A 172 -3.73 9.80 1.18
CA ASP A 172 -4.68 8.87 0.55
C ASP A 172 -5.88 9.61 -0.07
N GLN A 173 -6.41 10.63 0.62
CA GLN A 173 -7.49 11.49 0.10
C GLN A 173 -7.05 12.28 -1.14
N ALA A 174 -5.88 12.91 -1.08
CA ALA A 174 -5.31 13.63 -2.22
C ALA A 174 -5.07 12.72 -3.43
N LYS A 175 -4.57 11.50 -3.21
CA LYS A 175 -4.46 10.46 -4.25
C LYS A 175 -5.81 10.14 -4.89
N ALA A 176 -6.86 9.96 -4.08
CA ALA A 176 -8.19 9.67 -4.57
C ALA A 176 -8.75 10.82 -5.42
N ALA A 177 -8.65 12.07 -4.97
CA ALA A 177 -9.09 13.25 -5.71
C ALA A 177 -8.36 13.41 -7.06
N ILE A 178 -7.03 13.19 -7.07
CA ILE A 178 -6.23 13.16 -8.30
C ILE A 178 -6.74 12.07 -9.24
N GLN A 179 -6.94 10.85 -8.73
CA GLN A 179 -7.44 9.73 -9.53
C GLN A 179 -8.81 10.01 -10.13
N ASP A 180 -9.72 10.63 -9.38
CA ASP A 180 -11.06 11.01 -9.85
C ASP A 180 -11.02 12.05 -10.98
N ALA A 181 -10.14 13.05 -10.86
CA ALA A 181 -9.90 14.02 -11.92
C ALA A 181 -9.29 13.38 -13.17
N GLU A 182 -8.33 12.47 -13.03
CA GLU A 182 -7.75 11.72 -14.15
C GLU A 182 -8.77 10.83 -14.85
N ASN A 183 -9.62 10.14 -14.09
CA ASN A 183 -10.72 9.34 -14.63
C ASN A 183 -11.73 10.19 -15.43
N SER A 184 -11.74 11.51 -15.22
CA SER A 184 -12.54 12.48 -15.96
C SER A 184 -11.78 13.14 -17.12
N ASP A 185 -10.63 12.58 -17.52
CA ASP A 185 -9.72 13.10 -18.55
C ASP A 185 -9.21 14.53 -18.24
N VAL A 186 -9.12 14.91 -16.96
CA VAL A 186 -8.61 16.21 -16.51
C VAL A 186 -7.12 16.12 -16.20
N SER A 187 -6.36 17.10 -16.69
CA SER A 187 -4.92 17.20 -16.41
C SER A 187 -4.69 17.68 -14.98
N VAL A 188 -3.94 16.90 -14.19
CA VAL A 188 -3.63 17.15 -12.78
C VAL A 188 -2.13 17.08 -12.47
N SER A 189 -1.29 17.56 -13.41
CA SER A 189 0.17 17.55 -13.27
C SER A 189 0.66 18.25 -12.00
N ASP A 190 0.03 19.38 -11.66
CA ASP A 190 0.45 20.21 -10.53
C ASP A 190 0.09 19.51 -9.21
N ALA A 191 -1.13 19.00 -9.11
CA ALA A 191 -1.58 18.21 -7.96
C ALA A 191 -0.69 16.98 -7.72
N LYS A 192 -0.26 16.30 -8.80
CA LYS A 192 0.68 15.16 -8.69
C LYS A 192 2.05 15.57 -8.17
N ALA A 193 2.60 16.70 -8.62
CA ALA A 193 3.87 17.20 -8.12
C ALA A 193 3.77 17.57 -6.63
N THR A 194 2.68 18.22 -6.23
CA THR A 194 2.39 18.55 -4.83
C THR A 194 2.23 17.29 -3.97
N LEU A 195 1.53 16.27 -4.46
CA LEU A 195 1.40 14.98 -3.78
C LEU A 195 2.76 14.28 -3.59
N GLN A 196 3.65 14.34 -4.59
CA GLN A 196 5.00 13.78 -4.45
C GLN A 196 5.81 14.49 -3.37
N ASN A 197 5.63 15.81 -3.22
CA ASN A 197 6.23 16.57 -2.13
C ASN A 197 5.63 16.17 -0.78
N ALA A 198 4.31 15.91 -0.70
CA ALA A 198 3.66 15.42 0.51
C ALA A 198 4.20 14.06 0.95
N VAL A 199 4.36 13.12 0.00
CA VAL A 199 4.99 11.81 0.25
C VAL A 199 6.44 11.97 0.70
N SER A 200 7.19 12.89 0.08
CA SER A 200 8.57 13.18 0.49
C SER A 200 8.63 13.76 1.90
N ALA A 201 7.72 14.66 2.27
CA ALA A 201 7.61 15.20 3.62
C ALA A 201 7.28 14.10 4.63
N TYR A 202 6.35 13.19 4.31
CA TYR A 202 6.02 12.03 5.15
C TYR A 202 7.26 11.15 5.41
N ASN A 203 8.01 10.82 4.35
CA ASN A 203 9.20 9.98 4.44
C ASN A 203 10.34 10.60 5.24
N ASN A 204 10.30 11.92 5.48
CA ASN A 204 11.25 12.64 6.33
C ASN A 204 10.65 12.97 7.71
N ALA A 205 9.61 12.25 8.14
CA ALA A 205 8.88 12.47 9.39
C ALA A 205 8.27 13.87 9.58
N ASN A 206 8.18 14.68 8.51
CA ASN A 206 7.58 16.01 8.53
C ASN A 206 6.07 15.92 8.34
N PHE A 207 5.36 15.29 9.27
CA PHE A 207 3.95 14.92 9.11
C PHE A 207 3.01 16.10 8.91
N GLN A 208 3.22 17.21 9.62
CA GLN A 208 2.39 18.40 9.43
C GLN A 208 2.54 18.98 8.01
N LEU A 209 3.78 19.10 7.52
CA LEU A 209 4.05 19.54 6.15
C LEU A 209 3.45 18.57 5.12
N ALA A 210 3.51 17.27 5.40
CA ALA A 210 2.87 16.25 4.55
C ALA A 210 1.34 16.44 4.48
N VAL A 211 0.69 16.73 5.61
CA VAL A 211 -0.75 17.06 5.66
C VAL A 211 -1.04 18.32 4.85
N ASP A 212 -0.27 19.39 5.05
CA ASP A 212 -0.50 20.67 4.37
C ASP A 212 -0.36 20.53 2.83
N LEU A 213 0.71 19.86 2.37
CA LEU A 213 0.93 19.59 0.95
C LEU A 213 -0.11 18.64 0.36
N ALA A 214 -0.55 17.64 1.11
CA ALA A 214 -1.59 16.73 0.63
C ALA A 214 -2.95 17.44 0.50
N ASN A 215 -3.32 18.31 1.44
CA ASN A 215 -4.50 19.18 1.30
C ASN A 215 -4.41 20.10 0.07
N GLU A 216 -3.23 20.69 -0.18
CA GLU A 216 -3.02 21.52 -1.36
C GLU A 216 -3.14 20.70 -2.66
N ALA A 217 -2.59 19.49 -2.69
CA ALA A 217 -2.71 18.58 -3.83
C ALA A 217 -4.18 18.17 -4.10
N GLU A 218 -4.95 17.87 -3.05
CA GLU A 218 -6.38 17.58 -3.13
C GLU A 218 -7.14 18.77 -3.74
N GLN A 219 -6.95 19.98 -3.19
CA GLN A 219 -7.59 21.20 -3.69
C GLN A 219 -7.24 21.48 -5.14
N GLN A 220 -5.97 21.35 -5.54
CA GLN A 220 -5.53 21.52 -6.93
C GLN A 220 -6.25 20.55 -7.88
N ALA A 221 -6.47 19.30 -7.47
CA ALA A 221 -7.18 18.31 -8.27
C ALA A 221 -8.69 18.63 -8.38
N GLU A 222 -9.33 18.99 -7.26
CA GLU A 222 -10.74 19.37 -7.22
C GLU A 222 -11.03 20.64 -8.03
N ASP A 223 -10.15 21.64 -7.95
CA ASP A 223 -10.24 22.88 -8.72
C ASP A 223 -10.09 22.61 -10.21
N ALA A 224 -9.12 21.77 -10.61
CA ALA A 224 -8.93 21.38 -12.00
C ALA A 224 -10.18 20.66 -12.54
N LEU A 225 -10.75 19.74 -11.76
CA LEU A 225 -11.96 19.02 -12.12
C LEU A 225 -13.15 19.97 -12.27
N SER A 226 -13.34 20.87 -11.31
CA SER A 226 -14.42 21.87 -11.31
C SER A 226 -14.31 22.82 -12.52
N ALA A 227 -13.11 23.30 -12.82
CA ALA A 227 -12.85 24.16 -13.98
C ALA A 227 -13.15 23.43 -15.30
N ALA A 228 -12.78 22.16 -15.43
CA ALA A 228 -13.08 21.34 -16.60
C ALA A 228 -14.59 21.18 -16.80
N GLN A 229 -15.34 20.89 -15.73
CA GLN A 229 -16.80 20.76 -15.77
C GLN A 229 -17.48 22.08 -16.20
N GLN A 230 -17.05 23.22 -15.66
CA GLN A 230 -17.60 24.53 -16.01
C GLN A 230 -17.31 24.91 -17.47
N SER A 231 -16.11 24.60 -17.97
CA SER A 231 -15.73 24.84 -19.37
C SER A 231 -16.60 24.02 -20.34
N GLN A 232 -16.91 22.76 -20.01
CA GLN A 232 -17.80 21.93 -20.82
C GLN A 232 -19.23 22.49 -20.88
N GLN A 233 -19.76 22.97 -19.75
CA GLN A 233 -21.09 23.59 -19.72
C GLN A 233 -21.15 24.87 -20.56
N THR A 234 -20.14 25.72 -20.43
CA THR A 234 -20.06 26.99 -21.17
C THR A 234 -19.91 26.76 -22.67
N THR A 235 -19.03 25.83 -23.06
CA THR A 235 -18.81 25.47 -24.47
C THR A 235 -20.05 24.86 -25.10
N ARG A 236 -20.78 23.98 -24.38
CA ARG A 236 -22.06 23.43 -24.86
C ARG A 236 -23.10 24.52 -25.07
N LEU A 237 -23.24 25.45 -24.12
CA LEU A 237 -24.16 26.59 -24.25
C LEU A 237 -23.82 27.47 -25.46
N LEU A 238 -22.55 27.75 -25.69
CA LEU A 238 -22.10 28.54 -26.85
C LEU A 238 -22.31 27.79 -28.17
N LEU A 239 -22.06 26.48 -28.22
CA LEU A 239 -22.27 25.68 -29.43
C LEU A 239 -23.76 25.58 -29.79
N TYR A 240 -24.62 25.24 -28.84
CA TYR A 240 -26.06 25.19 -29.06
C TYR A 240 -26.67 26.58 -29.30
N GLY A 241 -26.20 27.59 -28.56
CA GLY A 241 -26.59 28.98 -28.79
C GLY A 241 -26.18 29.47 -30.18
N GLY A 242 -24.97 29.15 -30.63
CA GLY A 242 -24.46 29.46 -31.96
C GLY A 242 -25.23 28.77 -33.08
N VAL A 243 -25.52 27.47 -32.94
CA VAL A 243 -26.32 26.71 -33.91
C VAL A 243 -27.76 27.24 -33.99
N ALA A 244 -28.40 27.52 -32.85
CA ALA A 244 -29.76 28.07 -32.82
C ALA A 244 -29.82 29.44 -33.52
N LEU A 245 -28.83 30.31 -33.29
CA LEU A 245 -28.75 31.62 -33.94
C LEU A 245 -28.63 31.50 -35.46
N VAL A 246 -27.78 30.59 -35.95
CA VAL A 246 -27.59 30.37 -37.39
C VAL A 246 -28.89 29.87 -38.04
N VAL A 247 -29.61 28.94 -37.40
CA VAL A 247 -30.90 28.43 -37.91
C VAL A 247 -31.94 29.56 -38.00
N VAL A 248 -32.02 30.44 -37.00
CA VAL A 248 -32.93 31.59 -37.01
C VAL A 248 -32.57 32.57 -38.13
N LEU A 249 -31.29 32.87 -38.33
CA LEU A 249 -30.83 33.75 -39.41
C LEU A 249 -31.12 33.18 -40.80
N LEU A 250 -30.92 31.87 -40.98
CA LEU A 250 -31.25 31.18 -42.23
C LEU A 250 -32.75 31.16 -42.50
N ALA A 251 -33.57 30.91 -41.47
CA ALA A 251 -35.03 30.95 -41.59
C ALA A 251 -35.54 32.37 -41.94
N ALA A 252 -35.01 33.41 -41.29
CA ALA A 252 -35.34 34.80 -41.58
C ALA A 252 -34.90 35.23 -42.99
N GLY A 253 -33.66 34.88 -43.38
CA GLY A 253 -33.15 35.16 -44.72
C GLY A 253 -33.92 34.42 -45.81
N GLY A 254 -34.24 33.14 -45.60
CA GLY A 254 -35.07 32.34 -46.49
C GLY A 254 -36.49 32.88 -46.62
N TYR A 255 -37.11 33.31 -45.51
CA TYR A 255 -38.43 33.92 -45.52
C TYR A 255 -38.47 35.25 -46.29
N LEU A 256 -37.46 36.12 -46.09
CA LEU A 256 -37.37 37.39 -46.81
C LEU A 256 -37.16 37.19 -48.32
N LEU A 257 -36.34 36.20 -48.73
CA LEU A 257 -36.16 35.84 -50.13
C LEU A 257 -37.43 35.23 -50.74
N TYR A 258 -38.10 34.33 -50.01
CA TYR A 258 -39.36 33.72 -50.45
C TYR A 258 -40.46 34.76 -50.65
N ARG A 259 -40.56 35.75 -49.75
CA ARG A 259 -41.53 36.85 -49.87
C ARG A 259 -41.20 37.77 -51.05
N ARG A 260 -39.92 37.98 -51.38
CA ARG A 260 -39.50 38.73 -52.58
C ARG A 260 -39.89 38.01 -53.89
N ASN A 261 -39.84 36.68 -53.92
CA ASN A 261 -40.21 35.90 -55.10
C ASN A 261 -41.72 35.78 -55.35
N GLN A 262 -42.58 36.15 -54.39
CA GLN A 262 -44.05 36.16 -54.58
C GLN A 262 -44.60 37.48 -55.16
N GLY A 263 -43.75 38.49 -55.43
CA GLY A 263 -44.16 39.82 -55.87
C GLY A 263 -44.26 40.05 -57.39
N SER A 264 -44.08 39.03 -58.25
CA SER A 264 -43.96 39.23 -59.71
C SER A 264 -44.88 38.36 -60.57
N GLN A 265 -46.05 37.98 -60.07
CA GLN A 265 -47.12 37.36 -60.86
C GLN A 265 -48.44 38.09 -60.58
N ASP A 266 -48.58 39.32 -61.08
CA ASP A 266 -49.87 39.84 -61.54
C ASP A 266 -49.71 41.15 -62.32
N LYS A 267 -49.82 41.03 -63.65
CA LYS A 267 -50.67 41.84 -64.55
C LYS A 267 -50.25 41.60 -66.00
N LEU A 268 -50.87 40.61 -66.63
CA LEU A 268 -51.18 40.67 -68.05
C LEU A 268 -52.69 40.90 -68.17
N ALA A 269 -53.07 42.17 -68.19
CA ALA A 269 -54.33 42.70 -68.68
C ALA A 269 -54.01 43.96 -69.48
#